data_AF-A0A1G8RQ54-F1
#
_entry.id   AF-A0A1G8RQ54-F1
#
_cell.length_a   1.000
_cell.length_b   1.000
_cell.length_c   1.000
_cell.angle_alpha   90.00
_cell.angle_beta   90.00
_cell.angle_gamma   90.00
#
_symmetry.space_group_name_H-M   'P 1'
#
loop_
_entity.id
_entity.type
_entity.pdbx_description
1 polymer ?
#
loop_
_entity_poly.entity_id
_entity_poly.type
_entity_poly.pdbx_seq_one_letter_code
_entity_poly.pdbx_strand_id
1 'polypeptide(L)' 'MTNEMQEMPPIESLFDFFQRWGLLRPEMEALRASDRLGPRERTILAALIDLADRVGPDDLAPQDSKE' A
#
# COMPACT_ATOMS: atom_id res chain seq x y z
N MET A 1 -11.32 10.69 -24.92
CA MET A 1 -10.87 11.29 -23.65
C MET A 1 -9.83 10.35 -23.07
N THR A 2 -8.55 10.63 -23.30
CA THR A 2 -7.47 9.91 -22.65
C THR A 2 -7.51 10.30 -21.18
N ASN A 3 -7.89 9.34 -20.33
CA ASN A 3 -7.82 9.49 -18.88
C ASN A 3 -6.33 9.70 -18.57
N GLU A 4 -5.92 10.94 -18.36
CA GLU A 4 -4.63 11.24 -17.77
C GLU A 4 -4.68 10.58 -16.39
N MET A 5 -4.09 9.39 -16.30
CA MET A 5 -3.81 8.75 -15.02
C MET A 5 -2.88 9.74 -14.33
N GLN A 6 -3.45 10.61 -13.51
CA GLN A 6 -2.72 11.57 -12.72
C GLN A 6 -1.74 10.74 -11.89
N GLU A 7 -0.47 10.73 -12.30
CA GLU A 7 0.56 9.94 -11.62
C GLU A 7 0.59 10.45 -10.18
N MET A 8 0.29 9.55 -9.23
CA MET A 8 0.39 9.93 -7.84
C MET A 8 1.83 10.33 -7.56
N PRO A 9 2.06 11.46 -6.88
CA PRO A 9 3.40 11.84 -6.49
C PRO A 9 4.01 10.70 -5.67
N PRO A 10 5.34 10.49 -5.78
CA PRO A 10 6.02 9.39 -5.10
C PRO A 10 5.72 9.44 -3.60
N ILE A 11 5.67 8.27 -2.98
CA ILE A 11 5.55 8.14 -1.54
C ILE A 11 6.85 8.66 -0.92
N GLU A 12 6.76 9.68 -0.07
CA GLU A 12 7.95 10.34 0.50
C GLU A 12 8.40 9.70 1.81
N SER A 13 7.48 9.04 2.52
CA SER A 13 7.77 8.36 3.80
C SER A 13 6.74 7.27 4.10
N LEU A 14 7.04 6.41 5.08
CA LEU A 14 6.05 5.45 5.59
C LEU A 14 4.83 6.15 6.20
N PHE A 15 5.02 7.28 6.89
CA PHE A 15 3.92 8.06 7.42
C PHE A 15 2.99 8.56 6.30
N ASP A 16 3.56 9.13 5.24
CA ASP A 16 2.85 9.56 4.04
C ASP A 16 2.10 8.40 3.36
N PHE A 17 2.74 7.23 3.24
CA PHE A 17 2.09 6.02 2.75
C PHE A 17 0.85 5.66 3.56
N PHE A 18 0.95 5.62 4.89
CA PHE A 18 -0.17 5.25 5.76
C PHE A 18 -1.30 6.30 5.76
N GLN A 19 -0.97 7.58 5.62
CA GLN A 19 -1.99 8.63 5.41
C GLN A 19 -2.78 8.40 4.11
N ARG A 20 -2.11 7.89 3.07
CA ARG A 20 -2.73 7.58 1.77
C ARG A 20 -3.31 6.17 1.68
N TRP A 21 -3.11 5.32 2.69
CA TRP A 21 -3.44 3.89 2.61
C TRP A 21 -4.91 3.63 2.32
N GLY A 22 -5.82 4.44 2.86
CA GLY A 22 -7.26 4.34 2.57
C GLY A 22 -7.61 4.47 1.08
N LEU A 23 -6.82 5.21 0.31
CA LEU A 23 -6.93 5.34 -1.15
C LEU A 23 -6.11 4.28 -1.89
N LEU A 24 -4.87 4.03 -1.45
CA LEU A 24 -3.96 3.08 -2.11
C LEU A 24 -4.44 1.62 -2.02
N ARG A 25 -5.02 1.23 -0.88
CA ARG A 25 -5.48 -0.13 -0.62
C ARG A 25 -6.48 -0.64 -1.67
N PRO A 26 -7.61 0.04 -1.95
CA PRO A 26 -8.55 -0.42 -2.98
C PRO A 26 -7.94 -0.42 -4.39
N GLU A 27 -7.03 0.50 -4.72
CA GLU A 27 -6.35 0.51 -6.02
C GLU A 27 -5.39 -0.67 -6.18
N MET A 28 -4.62 -1.01 -5.14
CA MET A 28 -3.74 -2.17 -5.13
C MET A 28 -4.55 -3.48 -5.19
N GLU A 29 -5.70 -3.54 -4.53
CA GLU A 29 -6.63 -4.67 -4.64
C GLU A 29 -7.21 -4.82 -6.05
N ALA A 30 -7.62 -3.71 -6.67
CA ALA A 30 -8.10 -3.70 -8.05
C ALA A 30 -7.00 -4.14 -9.03
N LEU A 31 -5.75 -3.70 -8.82
CA LEU A 31 -4.60 -4.13 -9.61
C LEU A 31 -4.32 -5.62 -9.44
N ARG A 32 -4.40 -6.15 -8.21
CA ARG A 32 -4.25 -7.58 -7.90
C ARG A 32 -5.31 -8.44 -8.60
N ALA A 33 -6.55 -7.96 -8.63
CA ALA A 33 -7.66 -8.63 -9.30
C ALA A 33 -7.59 -8.55 -10.84
N SER A 34 -6.79 -7.64 -11.40
CA SER A 34 -6.64 -7.46 -12.84
C SER A 34 -5.69 -8.47 -13.48
N ASP A 35 -5.86 -8.68 -14.79
CA ASP A 35 -4.99 -9.56 -15.60
C ASP A 35 -3.66 -8.91 -16.01
N ARG A 36 -3.33 -7.75 -15.43
CA ARG A 36 -2.07 -7.03 -15.69
C ARG A 36 -0.87 -7.63 -14.99
N LEU A 37 -1.09 -8.40 -13.93
CA LEU A 37 -0.05 -9.01 -13.11
C LEU A 37 -0.04 -10.52 -13.27
N GLY A 38 1.16 -11.08 -13.45
CA GLY A 38 1.41 -12.51 -13.42
C GLY A 38 1.26 -13.11 -12.01
N PRO A 39 1.23 -14.45 -11.87
CA PRO A 39 0.96 -15.12 -10.59
C PRO A 39 1.91 -14.71 -9.44
N ARG A 40 3.20 -14.55 -9.76
CA ARG A 40 4.22 -14.13 -8.79
C ARG A 40 3.99 -12.69 -8.30
N GLU A 41 3.69 -11.78 -9.22
CA GLU A 41 3.47 -10.37 -8.91
C GLU A 41 2.20 -10.18 -8.08
N ARG A 42 1.12 -10.93 -8.39
CA ARG A 42 -0.10 -10.97 -7.57
C ARG A 42 0.19 -11.43 -6.15
N THR A 43 1.05 -12.43 -5.98
CA THR A 43 1.45 -12.94 -4.66
C THR A 43 2.25 -11.90 -3.87
N ILE A 44 3.21 -11.24 -4.52
CA ILE A 44 4.01 -10.17 -3.89
C ILE A 44 3.10 -9.00 -3.49
N LEU A 45 2.20 -8.58 -4.38
CA LEU A 45 1.26 -7.50 -4.11
C LEU A 45 0.31 -7.84 -2.95
N ALA A 46 -0.19 -9.07 -2.89
CA ALA A 46 -0.99 -9.55 -1.76
C ALA A 46 -0.20 -9.45 -0.43
N ALA A 47 1.05 -9.92 -0.41
CA ALA A 47 1.89 -9.85 0.78
C ALA A 47 2.18 -8.40 1.22
N LEU A 48 2.30 -7.47 0.27
CA LEU A 48 2.49 -6.04 0.57
C LEU A 48 1.22 -5.40 1.16
N ILE A 49 0.04 -5.75 0.63
CA ILE A 49 -1.24 -5.30 1.18
C ILE A 49 -1.41 -5.85 2.61
N ASP A 50 -1.16 -7.15 2.80
CA ASP A 50 -1.27 -7.80 4.12
C ASP A 50 -0.28 -7.21 5.12
N LEU A 51 0.93 -6.87 4.68
CA LEU A 51 1.92 -6.18 5.50
C LEU A 51 1.37 -4.82 5.93
N ALA A 52 0.96 -3.96 4.98
CA ALA A 52 0.44 -2.62 5.27
C ALA A 52 -0.81 -2.65 6.17
N ASP A 53 -1.71 -3.60 5.99
CA ASP A 53 -2.89 -3.76 6.85
C ASP A 53 -2.52 -4.13 8.30
N ARG A 54 -1.36 -4.76 8.52
CA ARG A 54 -0.85 -5.10 9.86
C ARG A 54 -0.05 -3.97 10.49
N VAL A 55 0.90 -3.36 9.75
CA VAL A 55 1.81 -2.35 10.29
C VAL A 55 1.22 -0.95 10.30
N GLY A 56 -0.12 -0.83 10.42
CA GLY A 56 -0.83 0.46 10.41
C GLY A 56 -0.22 1.48 11.38
N PRO A 57 -0.61 2.76 11.31
CA PRO A 57 0.03 3.83 12.10
C PRO A 57 0.10 3.55 13.61
N ASP A 58 -0.81 2.72 14.15
CA ASP A 58 -0.81 2.27 15.54
C ASP A 58 0.37 1.33 15.87
N ASP A 59 0.82 0.52 14.91
CA ASP A 59 1.95 -0.43 15.05
C ASP A 59 3.32 0.26 14.83
N LEU A 60 3.30 1.47 14.25
CA LEU A 60 4.47 2.36 14.12
C LEU A 60 4.65 3.29 15.32
N ALA A 61 3.75 3.26 16.30
CA ALA A 61 3.97 3.97 17.55
C ALA A 61 5.26 3.44 18.18
N PRO A 62 6.19 4.32 18.60
CA PRO A 62 7.39 3.87 19.29
C PRO A 62 6.96 3.02 20.48
N GLN A 63 7.30 1.73 20.42
CA GLN A 63 7.23 0.86 21.57
C GLN A 63 8.19 1.49 22.57
N ASP A 64 7.67 2.18 23.59
CA ASP A 64 8.49 2.64 24.71
C ASP A 64 9.26 1.41 25.20
N SER A 65 10.55 1.35 24.87
CA SER A 65 11.49 0.39 25.41
C SER A 65 11.55 0.66 26.91
N LYS A 66 10.67 0.00 27.66
CA LYS A 66 10.80 -0.13 29.11
C LYS A 66 11.92 -1.14 29.38
N GLU A 67 13.14 -0.64 29.47
CA GLU A 67 14.22 -1.25 30.25
C GLU A 67 14.80 -0.21 31.22
#